data_AF-A0AAV4IDH7-F1
#
_entry.id   AF-A0AAV4IDH7-F1
#
_cell.length_a   1.000
_cell.length_b   1.000
_cell.length_c   1.000
_cell.angle_alpha   90.00
_cell.angle_beta   90.00
_cell.angle_gamma   90.00
#
_symmetry.space_group_name_H-M   'P 1'
#
loop_
_entity.id
_entity.type
_entity.pdbx_description
1 polymer ?
#
loop_
_entity_poly.entity_id
_entity_poly.type
_entity_poly.pdbx_seq_one_letter_code
_entity_poly.pdbx_strand_id
1 'polypeptide(L)'
;MTRIVLEDFLVNILDSSKITRIVLENFLVNILDSSKITRIVLEDFLVNILDSSKITRIVLEDFLVNIIDSSKITRIVLEDFLVNILDSSCHKHQK
;
A
#
# COMPACT_ATOMS: atom_id res chain seq x y z
N MET A 1 -13.17 5.23 2.60
CA MET A 1 -12.99 6.20 1.49
C MET A 1 -12.55 5.45 0.23
N THR A 2 -13.10 5.80 -0.93
CA THR A 2 -12.61 5.32 -2.23
C THR A 2 -11.98 6.50 -2.98
N ARG A 3 -10.80 6.30 -3.60
CA ARG A 3 -10.14 7.33 -4.42
C ARG A 3 -9.54 6.72 -5.69
N ILE A 4 -9.72 7.41 -6.81
CA ILE A 4 -9.06 7.15 -8.09
C ILE A 4 -8.20 8.37 -8.39
N VAL A 5 -6.93 8.18 -8.74
CA VAL A 5 -6.00 9.27 -9.04
C VAL A 5 -5.23 8.94 -10.32
N LEU A 6 -5.01 9.98 -11.12
CA LEU A 6 -4.22 9.98 -12.35
C LEU A 6 -3.43 11.29 -12.42
N GLU A 7 -2.18 11.24 -12.01
CA GLU A 7 -1.20 12.31 -12.05
C GLU A 7 0.15 11.72 -12.53
N ASP A 8 1.18 12.54 -12.73
CA ASP A 8 2.52 12.03 -13.05
C ASP A 8 3.31 11.69 -11.78
N PHE A 9 3.02 12.38 -10.68
CA PHE A 9 3.69 12.26 -9.40
C PHE A 9 2.70 12.50 -8.27
N LEU A 10 2.59 11.52 -7.37
CA LEU A 10 1.68 11.61 -6.24
C LEU A 10 2.39 11.34 -4.91
N VAL A 11 2.18 12.25 -3.96
CA VAL A 11 2.54 12.03 -2.56
C VAL A 11 1.29 12.16 -1.72
N ASN A 12 1.03 11.16 -0.87
CA ASN A 12 -0.18 11.19 -0.07
C ASN A 12 -0.06 10.45 1.27
N ILE A 13 -0.67 11.04 2.29
CA ILE A 13 -0.85 10.43 3.62
C ILE A 13 -2.35 10.31 3.86
N LEU A 14 -2.82 9.12 4.24
CA LEU A 14 -4.23 8.91 4.57
C LEU A 14 -4.36 8.10 5.85
N ASP A 15 -5.25 8.59 6.71
CA ASP A 15 -5.81 7.86 7.83
C ASP A 15 -7.32 7.74 7.60
N SER A 16 -7.81 6.50 7.57
CA SER A 16 -9.25 6.24 7.52
C SER A 16 -9.55 4.84 8.01
N SER A 17 -10.73 4.61 8.59
CA SER A 17 -11.16 3.28 8.99
C SER A 17 -11.11 2.24 7.86
N LYS A 18 -11.37 2.64 6.61
CA LYS A 18 -11.25 1.79 5.41
C LYS A 18 -10.75 2.59 4.22
N ILE A 19 -9.72 2.09 3.54
CA ILE A 19 -9.15 2.70 2.34
C ILE A 19 -9.29 1.75 1.14
N THR A 20 -9.91 2.25 0.08
CA THR A 20 -9.91 1.62 -1.25
C THR A 20 -9.29 2.60 -2.25
N ARG A 21 -8.22 2.22 -2.95
CA ARG A 21 -7.59 3.11 -3.95
C ARG A 21 -7.22 2.40 -5.25
N ILE A 22 -7.38 3.13 -6.35
CA ILE A 22 -6.80 2.82 -7.65
C ILE A 22 -5.92 4.01 -8.03
N VAL A 23 -4.67 3.76 -8.37
CA VAL A 23 -3.68 4.81 -8.67
C VAL A 23 -2.92 4.41 -9.93
N LEU A 24 -2.77 5.36 -10.84
CA LEU A 24 -1.95 5.27 -12.05
C LEU A 24 -1.09 6.53 -12.11
N GLU A 25 0.22 6.37 -11.92
CA GLU A 25 1.20 7.46 -11.77
C GLU A 25 2.55 7.00 -12.29
N ASN A 26 3.49 7.89 -12.61
CA ASN A 26 4.87 7.42 -12.85
C ASN A 26 5.58 7.18 -11.51
N PHE A 27 5.31 8.03 -10.50
CA PHE A 27 5.96 7.98 -9.20
C PHE A 27 4.95 8.15 -8.06
N LEU A 28 4.96 7.23 -7.10
CA LEU A 28 4.16 7.34 -5.88
C LEU A 28 4.98 7.18 -4.63
N VAL A 29 4.71 8.07 -3.68
CA VAL A 29 5.07 7.87 -2.29
C VAL A 29 3.82 7.95 -1.43
N ASN A 30 3.54 6.92 -0.63
CA ASN A 30 2.45 7.04 0.33
C ASN A 30 2.61 6.32 1.66
N ILE A 31 1.89 6.88 2.63
CA ILE A 31 1.74 6.33 3.98
C ILE A 31 0.25 6.16 4.22
N LEU A 32 -0.18 4.94 4.50
CA LEU A 32 -1.59 4.64 4.75
C LEU A 32 -1.75 3.89 6.07
N ASP A 33 -2.62 4.42 6.91
CA ASP A 33 -3.08 3.79 8.14
C ASP A 33 -4.59 3.52 8.01
N SER A 34 -4.98 2.26 8.20
CA SER A 34 -6.38 1.88 8.16
C SER A 34 -6.63 0.51 8.78
N SER A 35 -7.82 0.29 9.36
CA SER A 35 -8.22 -1.08 9.72
C SER A 35 -8.27 -2.03 8.51
N LYS A 36 -8.55 -1.52 7.31
CA LYS A 36 -8.55 -2.31 6.06
C LYS A 36 -8.08 -1.48 4.87
N ILE A 37 -7.05 -1.98 4.20
CA ILE A 37 -6.53 -1.40 2.95
C ILE A 37 -6.82 -2.34 1.78
N THR A 38 -7.38 -1.78 0.70
CA THR A 38 -7.51 -2.44 -0.60
C THR A 38 -6.97 -1.54 -1.70
N ARG A 39 -5.98 -1.99 -2.47
CA ARG A 39 -5.29 -1.15 -3.45
C ARG A 39 -4.98 -1.86 -4.77
N ILE A 40 -5.08 -1.10 -5.84
CA ILE A 40 -4.53 -1.42 -7.16
C ILE A 40 -3.62 -0.26 -7.56
N VAL A 41 -2.38 -0.56 -7.93
CA VAL A 41 -1.36 0.43 -8.26
C VAL A 41 -0.66 0.00 -9.54
N LEU A 42 -0.51 0.93 -10.49
CA LEU A 42 0.25 0.75 -11.72
C LEU A 42 1.17 1.97 -11.89
N GLU A 43 2.47 1.79 -11.67
CA GLU A 43 3.43 2.91 -11.62
C GLU A 43 4.84 2.47 -12.01
N ASP A 44 5.75 3.39 -12.35
CA ASP A 44 7.14 3.00 -12.60
C ASP A 44 7.90 2.82 -11.28
N PHE A 45 7.65 3.71 -10.30
CA PHE A 45 8.32 3.71 -9.00
C PHE A 45 7.34 3.90 -7.85
N LEU A 46 7.32 2.93 -6.93
CA LEU A 46 6.48 2.96 -5.74
C LEU A 46 7.30 2.85 -4.45
N VAL A 47 7.08 3.82 -3.57
CA VAL A 47 7.49 3.75 -2.17
C VAL A 47 6.26 3.79 -1.28
N ASN A 48 6.03 2.78 -0.45
CA ASN A 48 4.91 2.81 0.49
C ASN A 48 5.18 2.27 1.90
N ILE A 49 4.45 2.85 2.84
CA ILE A 49 4.33 2.37 4.23
C ILE A 49 2.85 2.10 4.48
N LEU A 50 2.52 0.87 4.85
CA LEU A 50 1.15 0.44 5.11
C LEU A 50 1.04 -0.15 6.50
N ASP A 51 0.14 0.40 7.30
CA ASP A 51 -0.28 -0.17 8.58
C ASP A 51 -1.76 -0.54 8.48
N SER A 52 -2.06 -1.83 8.66
CA SER A 52 -3.45 -2.29 8.66
C SER A 52 -3.65 -3.65 9.28
N SER A 53 -4.82 -3.87 9.91
CA SER A 53 -5.21 -5.23 10.29
C SER A 53 -5.34 -6.16 9.07
N LYS A 54 -5.76 -5.63 7.90
CA LYS A 54 -5.95 -6.41 6.68
C LYS A 54 -5.59 -5.62 5.42
N ILE A 55 -4.64 -6.15 4.67
CA ILE A 55 -4.20 -5.60 3.38
C ILE A 55 -4.55 -6.54 2.24
N THR A 56 -5.14 -5.97 1.18
CA THR A 56 -5.25 -6.62 -0.12
C THR A 56 -4.68 -5.68 -1.17
N ARG A 57 -3.64 -6.09 -1.89
CA ARG A 57 -3.01 -5.24 -2.91
C ARG A 57 -2.66 -5.99 -4.19
N ILE A 58 -2.83 -5.30 -5.31
CA ILE A 58 -2.28 -5.65 -6.62
C ILE A 58 -1.39 -4.49 -7.04
N VAL A 59 -0.16 -4.81 -7.41
CA VAL A 59 0.85 -3.82 -7.76
C VAL A 59 1.58 -4.27 -9.01
N LEU A 60 1.78 -3.36 -9.96
CA LEU A 60 2.53 -3.56 -11.19
C LEU A 60 3.46 -2.36 -11.36
N GLU A 61 4.77 -2.59 -11.26
CA GLU A 61 5.77 -1.51 -11.32
C GLU A 61 7.18 -2.00 -11.62
N ASP A 62 8.06 -1.11 -12.05
CA ASP A 62 9.46 -1.46 -12.28
C ASP A 62 10.21 -1.55 -10.94
N PHE A 63 9.98 -0.59 -10.04
CA PHE A 63 10.69 -0.49 -8.76
C PHE A 63 9.76 -0.34 -7.56
N LEU A 64 9.99 -1.20 -6.57
CA LEU A 64 9.17 -1.29 -5.38
C LEU A 64 9.98 -1.27 -4.10
N VAL A 65 9.69 -0.28 -3.26
CA VAL A 65 10.11 -0.27 -1.87
C VAL A 65 8.89 -0.22 -0.96
N ASN A 66 8.72 -1.21 -0.11
CA ASN A 66 7.58 -1.20 0.80
C ASN A 66 7.88 -1.69 2.22
N ILE A 67 7.19 -1.06 3.17
CA ILE A 67 7.11 -1.49 4.56
C ILE A 67 5.64 -1.78 4.85
N ILE A 68 5.35 -2.98 5.33
CA ILE A 68 4.00 -3.38 5.71
C ILE A 68 4.02 -3.90 7.14
N ASP A 69 3.16 -3.35 7.98
CA ASP A 69 2.69 -3.98 9.21
C ASP A 69 1.24 -4.43 9.01
N SER A 70 1.01 -5.75 9.05
CA SER A 70 -0.35 -6.27 8.95
C SER A 70 -0.52 -7.70 9.44
N SER A 71 -1.61 -7.94 10.17
CA SER A 71 -2.00 -9.29 10.61
C SER A 71 -2.43 -10.22 9.45
N LYS A 72 -2.95 -9.66 8.34
CA LYS A 72 -3.41 -10.44 7.17
C LYS A 72 -3.09 -9.73 5.87
N ILE A 73 -2.22 -10.34 5.07
CA ILE A 73 -1.79 -9.80 3.78
C ILE A 73 -2.21 -10.74 2.65
N THR A 74 -2.82 -10.16 1.61
CA THR A 74 -2.96 -10.79 0.30
C THR A 74 -2.37 -9.84 -0.73
N ARG A 75 -1.33 -10.28 -1.43
CA ARG A 75 -0.54 -9.43 -2.32
C ARG A 75 -0.22 -10.16 -3.61
N ILE A 76 -0.46 -9.49 -4.73
CA ILE A 76 0.08 -9.83 -6.05
C ILE A 76 1.01 -8.70 -6.43
N VAL A 77 2.23 -9.03 -6.85
CA VAL A 77 3.11 -8.06 -7.47
C VAL A 77 3.79 -8.63 -8.69
N LEU A 78 3.93 -7.75 -9.68
CA LEU A 78 4.86 -7.92 -10.77
C LEU A 78 5.83 -6.74 -10.69
N GLU A 79 7.10 -7.02 -10.39
CA GLU A 79 8.14 -6.00 -10.39
C GLU A 79 9.49 -6.49 -10.91
N ASP A 80 10.29 -5.56 -11.44
CA ASP A 80 11.69 -5.82 -11.82
C ASP A 80 12.60 -5.79 -10.59
N PHE A 81 12.35 -4.87 -9.66
CA PHE A 81 13.12 -4.71 -8.42
C PHE A 81 12.23 -4.59 -7.18
N LEU A 82 12.47 -5.47 -6.21
CA LEU A 82 11.71 -5.53 -4.95
C LEU A 82 12.58 -5.37 -3.70
N VAL A 83 12.22 -4.39 -2.87
CA VAL A 83 12.60 -4.34 -1.45
C VAL A 83 11.35 -4.33 -0.59
N ASN A 84 11.21 -5.34 0.26
CA ASN A 84 10.01 -5.53 1.07
C ASN A 84 10.37 -5.87 2.52
N ILE A 85 9.86 -5.06 3.46
CA ILE A 85 9.91 -5.33 4.90
C ILE A 85 8.48 -5.64 5.35
N LEU A 86 8.29 -6.84 5.89
CA LEU A 86 7.00 -7.30 6.40
C LEU A 86 7.10 -7.56 7.89
N ASP A 87 6.31 -6.84 8.67
CA ASP A 87 5.95 -7.22 10.04
C ASP A 87 4.52 -7.78 10.03
N SER A 88 4.35 -8.93 10.67
CA SER A 88 3.06 -9.62 10.80
C SER A 88 2.81 -10.01 12.25
N SER A 89 3.29 -9.18 13.17
CA SER A 89 3.07 -9.38 14.59
C SER A 89 1.59 -9.20 14.92
N CYS A 90 1.01 -10.23 15.56
CA CYS A 90 -0.35 -10.19 16.07
C CYS A 90 -0.40 -9.18 17.22
N HIS A 91 -0.65 -7.91 16.90
CA HIS A 91 -0.96 -6.87 17.88
C HIS A 91 -2.30 -7.23 18.52
N LYS A 92 -2.28 -8.10 19.54
CA LYS A 92 -3.35 -8.17 20.52
C LYS A 92 -3.44 -6.77 21.12
N HIS A 93 -4.37 -5.95 20.62
CA HIS A 93 -4.81 -4.76 21.32
C HIS A 93 -5.19 -5.19 22.73
N GLN A 94 -4.29 -4.98 23.70
CA GLN A 94 -4.64 -5.06 25.10
C GLN A 94 -5.57 -3.88 25.34
N LYS A 95 -6.81 -4.22 25.72
CA LYS A 95 -7.83 -3.29 26.18
C LYS A 95 -7.35 -2.48 27.37
#